data_AF-A0A2T3MEK2-F1
#
_entry.id   AF-A0A2T3MEK2-F1
#
_cell.length_a   1.000
_cell.length_b   1.000
_cell.length_c   1.000
_cell.angle_alpha   90.00
_cell.angle_beta   90.00
_cell.angle_gamma   90.00
#
_symmetry.space_group_name_H-M   'P 1'
#
loop_
_entity.id
_entity.type
_entity.pdbx_description
1 polymer ?
#
loop_
_entity_poly.entity_id
_entity_poly.type
_entity_poly.pdbx_seq_one_letter_code
_entity_poly.pdbx_strand_id
1 'polypeptide(L)'
;MDVLLEPFQYTYMLNAMWVSALIGGVCAFLSCYLMLKGWSLIGDALSHSIVPGVAGAYMIGLPFSFGAFLSGSLAAAGMLFLSQQSKLKEDAIIGLIFTSFFGLGLFLVSLFPTSVNIQTIVMGNILAITPTDTLQIVLIGCTSLLLLIIKWRDFMVVFFDENHAKTIGLSPNLLKVLFFSILSACTVAALQTVGAFLVIAMVIIPGATAYLLSDRFSTVIILSMFIGVISALLGAYLSYFINGATGGIIVLLQTVFFISTFFLAPKYGKLATSKKAKQALKQSPFFTDKQQGMNNG
;
A
#
# COMPACT_ATOMS: atom_id res chain seq x y z
N MET A 1 -15.08 -14.96 -29.11
CA MET A 1 -14.03 -13.92 -29.09
C MET A 1 -14.62 -12.56 -28.71
N ASP A 2 -15.86 -12.27 -29.11
CA ASP A 2 -16.51 -10.96 -28.85
C ASP A 2 -16.78 -10.68 -27.36
N VAL A 3 -17.17 -11.69 -26.58
CA VAL A 3 -17.43 -11.58 -25.12
C VAL A 3 -16.18 -11.20 -24.31
N LEU A 4 -14.97 -11.49 -24.80
CA LEU A 4 -13.71 -11.11 -24.13
C LEU A 4 -13.28 -9.68 -24.45
N LEU A 5 -13.78 -9.10 -25.54
CA LEU A 5 -13.48 -7.74 -25.98
C LEU A 5 -14.56 -6.72 -25.56
N GLU A 6 -15.74 -7.19 -25.14
CA GLU A 6 -16.83 -6.36 -24.58
C GLU A 6 -16.38 -5.36 -23.50
N PRO A 7 -15.52 -5.71 -22.52
CA PRO A 7 -15.10 -4.76 -21.49
C PRO A 7 -14.31 -3.57 -22.06
N PHE A 8 -13.61 -3.76 -23.18
CA PHE A 8 -12.83 -2.70 -23.83
C PHE A 8 -13.68 -1.76 -24.69
N GLN A 9 -14.93 -2.14 -25.01
CA GLN A 9 -15.89 -1.28 -25.72
C GLN A 9 -16.49 -0.21 -24.80
N TYR A 10 -16.46 -0.45 -23.48
CA TYR A 10 -17.01 0.47 -22.49
C TYR A 10 -15.95 1.44 -21.96
N THR A 11 -16.09 2.73 -22.30
CA THR A 11 -15.19 3.80 -21.84
C THR A 11 -15.03 3.86 -20.32
N TYR A 12 -16.11 3.60 -19.55
CA TYR A 12 -16.04 3.58 -18.08
C TYR A 12 -15.16 2.44 -17.55
N MET A 13 -15.16 1.28 -18.21
CA MET A 13 -14.35 0.13 -17.79
C MET A 13 -12.88 0.36 -18.14
N LEU A 14 -12.60 0.93 -19.30
CA LEU A 14 -11.24 1.29 -19.70
C LEU A 14 -10.64 2.34 -18.75
N ASN A 15 -11.43 3.35 -18.36
CA ASN A 15 -11.05 4.32 -17.34
C ASN A 15 -10.80 3.64 -15.98
N ALA A 16 -11.71 2.76 -15.55
CA ALA A 16 -11.56 2.02 -14.30
C ALA A 16 -10.28 1.18 -14.27
N MET A 17 -9.96 0.46 -15.35
CA MET A 17 -8.78 -0.39 -15.45
C MET A 17 -7.49 0.44 -15.37
N TRP A 18 -7.36 1.50 -16.16
CA TRP A 18 -6.14 2.32 -16.18
C TRP A 18 -5.96 3.15 -14.90
N VAL A 19 -7.04 3.70 -14.33
CA VAL A 19 -6.98 4.43 -13.05
C VAL A 19 -6.59 3.49 -11.90
N SER A 20 -7.21 2.31 -11.84
CA SER A 20 -6.86 1.30 -10.83
C SER A 20 -5.42 0.81 -10.97
N ALA A 21 -4.94 0.66 -12.21
CA ALA A 21 -3.55 0.31 -12.49
C ALA A 21 -2.57 1.40 -12.03
N LEU A 22 -2.87 2.67 -12.31
CA LEU A 22 -2.05 3.81 -11.90
C LEU A 22 -1.98 3.91 -10.37
N ILE A 23 -3.12 3.82 -9.69
CA ILE A 23 -3.18 3.79 -8.21
C ILE A 23 -2.41 2.58 -7.67
N GLY A 24 -2.66 1.39 -8.23
CA GLY A 24 -2.00 0.16 -7.81
C GLY A 24 -0.48 0.22 -7.97
N GLY A 25 0.02 0.82 -9.05
CA GLY A 25 1.45 1.02 -9.25
C GLY A 25 2.07 1.99 -8.23
N VAL A 26 1.45 3.16 -8.03
CA VAL A 26 1.97 4.17 -7.08
C VAL A 26 1.92 3.67 -5.64
N CYS A 27 0.81 3.08 -5.21
CA CYS A 27 0.66 2.50 -3.88
C CYS A 27 1.61 1.32 -3.66
N ALA A 28 1.82 0.47 -4.66
CA ALA A 28 2.76 -0.65 -4.57
C ALA A 28 4.23 -0.19 -4.49
N PHE A 29 4.59 0.92 -5.14
CA PHE A 29 5.91 1.53 -4.97
C PHE A 29 6.12 1.97 -3.51
N LEU A 30 5.16 2.73 -2.96
CA LEU A 30 5.18 3.19 -1.56
C LEU A 30 5.22 2.01 -0.58
N SER A 31 4.47 0.93 -0.87
CA SER A 31 4.43 -0.31 -0.08
C SER A 31 5.82 -0.89 0.20
N CYS A 32 6.75 -0.79 -0.76
CA CYS A 32 8.11 -1.31 -0.60
C CYS A 32 8.86 -0.60 0.55
N TYR A 33 8.72 0.71 0.66
CA TYR A 33 9.37 1.48 1.72
C TYR A 33 8.71 1.25 3.08
N LEU A 34 7.39 1.11 3.09
CA LEU A 34 6.64 0.80 4.31
C LEU A 34 7.03 -0.57 4.87
N MET A 35 7.18 -1.57 4.00
CA MET A 35 7.67 -2.88 4.39
C MET A 35 9.13 -2.86 4.84
N LEU A 36 9.99 -2.06 4.20
CA LEU A 36 11.38 -1.91 4.63
C LEU A 36 11.49 -1.42 6.07
N LYS A 37 10.63 -0.48 6.48
CA LYS A 37 10.60 0.06 7.85
C LYS A 37 9.71 -0.71 8.83
N GLY A 38 8.89 -1.64 8.36
CA GLY A 38 7.92 -2.36 9.19
C GLY A 38 6.65 -1.57 9.52
N TRP A 39 6.37 -0.46 8.82
CA TRP A 39 5.19 0.38 9.03
C TRP A 39 3.94 -0.18 8.37
N SER A 40 3.58 -1.42 8.69
CA SER A 40 2.46 -2.11 8.05
C SER A 40 1.10 -1.47 8.36
N LEU A 41 0.97 -0.78 9.49
CA LEU A 41 -0.31 -0.22 9.96
C LEU A 41 -0.58 1.21 9.46
N ILE A 42 0.37 1.84 8.77
CA ILE A 42 0.23 3.23 8.32
C ILE A 42 -0.93 3.42 7.33
N GLY A 43 -1.16 2.44 6.44
CA GLY A 43 -2.19 2.52 5.40
C GLY A 43 -3.59 2.53 6.00
N ASP A 44 -3.79 1.72 7.04
CA ASP A 44 -5.03 1.67 7.82
C ASP A 44 -5.24 2.97 8.60
N ALA A 45 -4.18 3.42 9.31
CA ALA A 45 -4.20 4.67 10.06
C ALA A 45 -4.56 5.88 9.19
N LEU A 46 -3.97 6.01 8.00
CA LEU A 46 -4.24 7.11 7.07
C LEU A 46 -5.67 7.07 6.53
N SER A 47 -6.16 5.90 6.14
CA SER A 47 -7.52 5.75 5.58
C SER A 47 -8.60 6.21 6.56
N HIS A 48 -8.43 5.93 7.84
CA HIS A 48 -9.36 6.34 8.90
C HIS A 48 -9.12 7.76 9.42
N SER A 49 -7.88 8.26 9.36
CA SER A 49 -7.57 9.64 9.73
C SER A 49 -8.15 10.66 8.74
N ILE A 50 -8.51 10.25 7.52
CA ILE A 50 -9.18 11.08 6.52
C ILE A 50 -10.65 11.38 6.89
N VAL A 51 -11.32 10.47 7.61
CA VAL A 51 -12.75 10.57 7.99
C VAL A 51 -13.11 11.90 8.68
N PRO A 52 -12.41 12.36 9.75
CA PRO A 52 -12.71 13.67 10.36
C PRO A 52 -12.60 14.83 9.36
N GLY A 53 -11.66 14.76 8.41
CA GLY A 53 -11.50 15.77 7.37
C GLY A 53 -12.68 15.85 6.43
N VAL A 54 -13.18 14.69 5.97
CA VAL A 54 -14.36 14.61 5.10
C VAL A 54 -15.61 15.08 5.85
N ALA A 55 -15.79 14.66 7.11
CA ALA A 55 -16.90 15.09 7.95
C ALA A 55 -16.87 16.61 8.19
N GLY A 56 -15.70 17.16 8.53
CA GLY A 56 -15.52 18.60 8.74
C GLY A 56 -15.72 19.43 7.47
N ALA A 57 -15.19 18.99 6.32
CA ALA A 57 -15.41 19.69 5.05
C ALA A 57 -16.88 19.73 4.67
N TYR A 58 -17.62 18.64 4.89
CA TYR A 58 -19.06 18.59 4.65
C TYR A 58 -19.81 19.64 5.49
N MET A 59 -19.48 19.76 6.78
CA MET A 59 -20.12 20.72 7.69
C MET A 59 -19.93 22.18 7.25
N ILE A 60 -18.81 22.48 6.60
CA ILE A 60 -18.46 23.83 6.13
C ILE A 60 -18.91 24.04 4.66
N GLY A 61 -19.43 23.00 3.99
CA GLY A 61 -19.82 23.04 2.58
C GLY A 61 -18.63 23.05 1.60
N LEU A 62 -17.46 22.58 2.04
CA LEU A 62 -16.25 22.45 1.23
C LEU A 62 -16.18 21.10 0.50
N PRO A 63 -15.40 21.00 -0.61
CA PRO A 63 -15.19 19.74 -1.31
C PRO A 63 -14.58 18.66 -0.41
N PHE A 64 -15.09 17.43 -0.50
CA PHE A 64 -14.61 16.29 0.30
C PHE A 64 -13.09 16.05 0.13
N SER A 65 -12.57 16.21 -1.09
CA SER A 65 -11.14 16.03 -1.40
C SER A 65 -10.25 16.97 -0.61
N PHE A 66 -10.70 18.21 -0.40
CA PHE A 66 -9.95 19.20 0.34
C PHE A 66 -9.89 18.86 1.83
N GLY A 67 -11.03 18.49 2.43
CA GLY A 67 -11.09 18.03 3.81
C GLY A 67 -10.25 16.78 4.06
N ALA A 68 -10.35 15.80 3.17
CA ALA A 68 -9.58 14.57 3.23
C ALA A 68 -8.07 14.83 3.18
N PHE A 69 -7.62 15.67 2.23
CA PHE A 69 -6.21 16.03 2.09
C PHE A 69 -5.70 16.80 3.30
N LEU A 70 -6.46 17.78 3.80
CA LEU A 70 -6.06 18.58 4.95
C LEU A 70 -5.91 17.72 6.21
N SER A 71 -6.87 16.84 6.47
CA SER A 71 -6.83 15.97 7.64
C SER A 71 -5.75 14.90 7.54
N GLY A 72 -5.57 14.27 6.37
CA GLY A 72 -4.47 13.33 6.13
C GLY A 72 -3.10 14.00 6.26
N SER A 73 -2.95 15.24 5.78
CA SER A 73 -1.71 16.01 5.92
C SER A 73 -1.44 16.40 7.37
N LEU A 74 -2.46 16.79 8.14
CA LEU A 74 -2.35 17.04 9.57
C LEU A 74 -1.98 15.76 10.34
N ALA A 75 -2.56 14.62 9.99
CA ALA A 75 -2.22 13.32 10.58
C ALA A 75 -0.75 12.95 10.28
N ALA A 76 -0.30 13.09 9.03
CA ALA A 76 1.09 12.87 8.64
C ALA A 76 2.07 13.79 9.38
N ALA A 77 1.75 15.08 9.48
CA ALA A 77 2.54 16.05 10.24
C ALA A 77 2.58 15.71 11.74
N GLY A 78 1.44 15.28 12.30
CA GLY A 78 1.32 14.84 13.68
C GLY A 78 2.17 13.60 13.98
N MET A 79 2.11 12.57 13.11
CA MET A 79 2.93 11.37 13.24
C MET A 79 4.43 11.72 13.24
N LEU A 80 4.84 12.62 12.34
CA LEU A 80 6.22 13.05 12.27
C LEU A 80 6.65 13.85 13.51
N PHE A 81 5.83 14.82 13.94
CA PHE A 81 6.12 15.64 15.11
C PHE A 81 6.29 14.78 16.36
N LEU A 82 5.40 13.81 16.57
CA LEU A 82 5.50 12.87 17.67
C LEU A 82 6.71 11.94 17.51
N SER A 83 7.02 11.47 16.30
CA SER A 83 8.17 10.61 16.03
C SER A 83 9.50 11.31 16.31
N GLN A 84 9.55 12.64 16.19
CA GLN A 84 10.74 13.41 16.53
C GLN A 84 10.86 13.71 18.04
N GLN A 85 9.74 14.02 18.70
CA GLN A 85 9.76 14.48 20.08
C GLN A 85 9.66 13.36 21.11
N SER A 86 9.18 12.18 20.70
CA SER A 86 8.98 11.05 21.60
C SER A 86 9.93 9.90 21.29
N LYS A 87 10.33 9.16 22.33
CA LYS A 87 11.09 7.89 22.20
C LYS A 87 10.16 6.69 21.96
N LEU A 88 8.92 6.95 21.54
CA LEU A 88 7.93 5.90 21.29
C LEU A 88 8.24 5.21 19.97
N LYS A 89 7.91 3.92 19.90
CA LYS A 89 7.96 3.18 18.64
C LYS A 89 7.01 3.82 17.64
N GLU A 90 7.40 3.90 16.38
CA GLU A 90 6.62 4.52 15.32
C GLU A 90 5.21 3.90 15.20
N ASP A 91 5.07 2.58 15.37
CA ASP A 91 3.77 1.91 15.35
C ASP A 91 2.82 2.42 16.45
N ALA A 92 3.35 2.76 17.62
CA ALA A 92 2.55 3.32 18.71
C ALA A 92 2.08 4.75 18.39
N ILE A 93 2.93 5.53 17.73
CA ILE A 93 2.61 6.90 17.29
C ILE A 93 1.54 6.86 16.21
N ILE A 94 1.67 5.95 15.24
CA ILE A 94 0.69 5.73 14.17
C ILE A 94 -0.66 5.36 14.79
N GLY A 95 -0.68 4.42 15.74
CA GLY A 95 -1.90 4.02 16.46
C GLY A 95 -2.53 5.17 17.27
N LEU A 96 -1.73 6.01 17.92
CA LEU A 96 -2.23 7.15 18.69
C LEU A 96 -2.88 8.21 17.80
N ILE A 97 -2.23 8.58 16.69
CA ILE A 97 -2.78 9.55 15.74
C ILE A 97 -4.05 9.00 15.09
N PHE A 98 -4.02 7.73 14.65
CA PHE A 98 -5.19 7.03 14.10
C PHE A 98 -6.39 7.08 15.04
N THR A 99 -6.23 6.61 16.29
CA THR A 99 -7.32 6.55 17.27
C THR A 99 -7.86 7.94 17.61
N SER A 100 -6.98 8.94 17.69
CA SER A 100 -7.34 10.33 17.99
C SER A 100 -8.15 10.96 16.86
N PHE A 101 -7.69 10.85 15.61
CA PHE A 101 -8.38 11.42 14.45
C PHE A 101 -9.68 10.67 14.15
N PHE A 102 -9.66 9.33 14.24
CA PHE A 102 -10.85 8.53 14.04
C PHE A 102 -11.92 8.82 15.11
N GLY A 103 -11.51 8.93 16.37
CA GLY A 103 -12.39 9.33 17.47
C GLY A 103 -12.98 10.73 17.27
N LEU A 104 -12.17 11.69 16.79
CA LEU A 104 -12.64 13.03 16.42
C LEU A 104 -13.67 12.96 15.28
N GLY A 105 -13.42 12.15 14.26
CA GLY A 105 -14.35 11.94 13.15
C GLY A 105 -15.68 11.36 13.61
N LEU A 106 -15.64 10.32 14.45
CA LEU A 106 -16.85 9.74 15.07
C LEU A 106 -17.61 10.76 15.93
N PHE A 107 -16.91 11.59 16.69
CA PHE A 107 -17.51 12.65 17.48
C PHE A 107 -18.22 13.69 16.62
N LEU A 108 -17.59 14.16 15.53
CA LEU A 108 -18.21 15.08 14.58
C LEU A 108 -19.47 14.49 13.93
N VAL A 109 -19.41 13.22 13.51
CA VAL A 109 -20.55 12.51 12.94
C VAL A 109 -21.68 12.32 13.98
N SER A 110 -21.33 12.14 15.25
CA SER A 110 -22.33 12.03 16.33
C SER A 110 -23.05 13.35 16.61
N LEU A 111 -22.38 14.50 16.45
CA LEU A 111 -22.98 15.82 16.66
C LEU A 111 -23.88 16.24 15.49
N PHE A 112 -23.47 15.89 14.28
CA PHE A 112 -24.19 16.17 13.05
C PHE A 112 -24.46 14.82 12.37
N PRO A 113 -25.59 14.15 12.68
CA PRO A 113 -25.96 12.91 12.01
C PRO A 113 -26.15 13.20 10.52
N THR A 114 -25.09 12.98 9.76
CA THR A 114 -25.04 13.23 8.33
C THR A 114 -25.55 12.01 7.57
N SER A 115 -26.16 12.26 6.41
CA SER A 115 -26.48 11.24 5.40
C SER A 115 -25.25 10.84 4.57
N VAL A 116 -24.03 11.02 5.08
CA VAL A 116 -22.83 10.52 4.40
C VAL A 116 -22.79 9.03 4.65
N ASN A 117 -23.18 8.26 3.63
CA ASN A 117 -23.14 6.82 3.70
C ASN A 117 -21.67 6.37 3.75
N ILE A 118 -21.17 6.11 4.96
CA ILE A 118 -19.81 5.60 5.23
C ILE A 118 -19.52 4.38 4.35
N GLN A 119 -20.55 3.58 4.04
CA GLN A 119 -20.44 2.42 3.17
C GLN A 119 -19.96 2.78 1.77
N THR A 120 -20.37 3.92 1.22
CA THR A 120 -19.91 4.39 -0.10
C THR A 120 -18.44 4.79 -0.09
N ILE A 121 -17.95 5.34 1.03
CA ILE A 121 -16.53 5.70 1.22
C ILE A 121 -15.66 4.45 1.42
N VAL A 122 -16.18 3.45 2.14
CA VAL A 122 -15.47 2.21 2.43
C VAL A 122 -15.42 1.28 1.21
N MET A 123 -16.54 1.12 0.49
CA MET A 123 -16.61 0.28 -0.71
C MET A 123 -16.03 0.94 -1.96
N GLY A 124 -16.05 2.28 -2.04
CA GLY A 124 -15.68 3.01 -3.26
C GLY A 124 -16.63 2.76 -4.43
N ASN A 125 -16.52 3.58 -5.48
CA ASN A 125 -17.26 3.34 -6.71
C ASN A 125 -16.39 3.68 -7.93
N ILE A 126 -15.60 2.69 -8.36
CA ILE A 126 -14.72 2.81 -9.54
C ILE A 126 -15.54 3.04 -10.83
N LEU A 127 -16.82 2.67 -10.84
CA LEU A 127 -17.67 2.78 -12.02
C LEU A 127 -18.29 4.17 -12.19
N ALA A 128 -18.36 4.98 -11.12
CA ALA A 128 -18.94 6.33 -11.12
C ALA A 128 -17.89 7.44 -11.00
N ILE A 129 -16.71 7.24 -11.60
CA ILE A 129 -15.63 8.23 -11.57
C ILE A 129 -15.98 9.39 -12.50
N THR A 130 -15.99 10.61 -11.95
CA THR A 130 -16.17 11.81 -12.76
C THR A 130 -14.89 12.16 -13.55
N PRO A 131 -14.99 12.88 -14.68
CA PRO A 131 -13.81 13.32 -15.43
C PRO A 131 -12.87 14.19 -14.60
N THR A 132 -13.43 14.99 -13.68
CA THR A 132 -12.68 15.84 -12.74
C THR A 132 -11.86 15.01 -11.74
N ASP A 133 -12.45 13.95 -11.19
CA ASP A 133 -11.75 13.06 -10.25
C ASP A 133 -10.64 12.28 -10.95
N THR A 134 -10.89 11.84 -12.19
CA THR A 134 -9.89 11.16 -13.02
C THR A 134 -8.67 12.04 -13.23
N LEU A 135 -8.88 13.30 -13.60
CA LEU A 135 -7.79 14.25 -13.83
C LEU A 135 -7.01 14.51 -12.53
N GLN A 136 -7.70 14.66 -11.40
CA GLN A 136 -7.05 14.84 -10.10
C GLN A 136 -6.16 13.64 -9.74
N ILE A 137 -6.62 12.41 -9.98
CA ILE A 137 -5.86 11.19 -9.68
C ILE A 137 -4.67 11.02 -10.61
N VAL A 138 -4.85 11.31 -11.90
CA VAL A 138 -3.75 11.26 -12.86
C VAL A 138 -2.68 12.27 -12.46
N LEU A 139 -3.07 13.50 -12.10
CA LEU A 139 -2.11 14.51 -11.61
C LEU A 139 -1.40 14.04 -10.34
N ILE A 140 -2.14 13.63 -9.30
CA ILE A 140 -1.55 13.22 -8.02
C ILE A 140 -0.69 11.96 -8.20
N GLY A 141 -1.17 10.96 -8.92
CA GLY A 141 -0.45 9.71 -9.13
C GLY A 141 0.79 9.88 -10.00
N CYS A 142 0.71 10.60 -11.13
CA CYS A 142 1.88 10.85 -11.97
C CYS A 142 2.93 11.72 -11.26
N THR A 143 2.51 12.79 -10.57
CA THR A 143 3.45 13.64 -9.81
C THR A 143 4.09 12.88 -8.66
N SER A 144 3.32 12.06 -7.94
CA SER A 144 3.82 11.20 -6.87
C SER A 144 4.80 10.15 -7.40
N LEU A 145 4.44 9.45 -8.49
CA LEU A 145 5.32 8.46 -9.12
C LEU A 145 6.63 9.11 -9.60
N LEU A 146 6.55 10.29 -10.23
CA LEU A 146 7.71 11.04 -10.69
C LEU A 146 8.62 11.42 -9.53
N LEU A 147 8.07 11.99 -8.45
CA LEU A 147 8.83 12.32 -7.25
C LEU A 147 9.47 11.09 -6.62
N LEU A 148 8.74 9.98 -6.55
CA LEU A 148 9.23 8.72 -6.03
C LEU A 148 10.38 8.16 -6.87
N ILE A 149 10.29 8.20 -8.20
CA ILE A 149 11.35 7.75 -9.11
C ILE A 149 12.57 8.66 -9.03
N ILE A 150 12.41 9.98 -8.91
CA ILE A 150 13.54 10.91 -8.78
C ILE A 150 14.24 10.73 -7.43
N LYS A 151 13.46 10.61 -6.34
CA LYS A 151 13.96 10.55 -4.96
C LYS A 151 14.17 9.13 -4.43
N TRP A 152 14.05 8.10 -5.27
CA TRP A 152 14.09 6.70 -4.83
C TRP A 152 15.36 6.32 -4.04
N ARG A 153 16.52 6.85 -4.46
CA ARG A 153 17.82 6.64 -3.79
C ARG A 153 17.88 7.36 -2.44
N ASP A 154 17.46 8.62 -2.40
CA ASP A 154 17.48 9.41 -1.17
C ASP A 154 16.56 8.77 -0.11
N PHE A 155 15.36 8.32 -0.52
CA PHE A 155 14.47 7.55 0.35
C PHE A 155 15.13 6.26 0.81
N MET A 156 15.73 5.48 -0.10
CA MET A 156 16.39 4.23 0.26
C MET A 156 17.46 4.45 1.33
N VAL A 157 18.30 5.49 1.20
CA VAL A 157 19.34 5.79 2.18
C VAL A 157 18.74 6.18 3.53
N VAL A 158 17.76 7.10 3.55
CA VAL A 158 17.09 7.52 4.80
C VAL A 158 16.39 6.36 5.50
N PHE A 159 15.73 5.48 4.74
CA PHE A 159 15.00 4.38 5.33
C PHE A 159 15.91 3.21 5.75
N PHE A 160 17.10 3.08 5.17
CA PHE A 160 18.08 2.07 5.57
C PHE A 160 18.92 2.51 6.77
N ASP A 161 19.49 3.72 6.72
CA ASP A 161 20.30 4.29 7.80
C ASP A 161 20.17 5.83 7.86
N GLU A 162 19.48 6.31 8.90
CA GLU A 162 19.27 7.73 9.14
C GLU A 162 20.55 8.48 9.53
N ASN A 163 21.50 7.80 10.18
CA ASN A 163 22.77 8.41 10.57
C ASN A 163 23.65 8.59 9.34
N HIS A 164 23.73 7.57 8.49
CA HIS A 164 24.44 7.67 7.21
C HIS A 164 23.85 8.78 6.31
N ALA A 165 22.51 8.88 6.25
CA ALA A 165 21.83 9.93 5.51
C ALA A 165 22.24 11.34 5.97
N LYS A 166 22.37 11.57 7.28
CA LYS A 166 22.82 12.86 7.83
C LYS A 166 24.26 13.16 7.45
N THR A 167 25.14 12.16 7.46
CA THR A 167 26.56 12.33 7.10
C THR A 167 26.75 12.74 5.64
N ILE A 168 25.89 12.26 4.73
CA ILE A 168 25.93 12.66 3.32
C ILE A 168 25.17 13.96 3.01
N GLY A 169 24.71 14.69 4.04
CA GLY A 169 24.05 15.98 3.90
C GLY A 169 22.55 15.93 3.58
N LEU A 170 21.92 14.76 3.64
CA LEU A 170 20.45 14.66 3.54
C LEU A 170 19.81 15.01 4.88
N SER A 171 18.63 15.60 4.83
CA SER A 171 17.79 15.85 6.00
C SER A 171 16.72 14.75 6.12
N PRO A 172 16.90 13.73 7.01
CA PRO A 172 15.96 12.61 7.12
C PRO A 172 14.53 13.07 7.41
N ASN A 173 14.39 14.12 8.21
CA ASN A 173 13.09 14.67 8.59
C ASN A 173 12.32 15.19 7.37
N LEU A 174 12.99 15.96 6.49
CA LEU A 174 12.33 16.52 5.31
C LEU A 174 11.93 15.43 4.32
N LEU A 175 12.75 14.38 4.19
CA LEU A 175 12.41 13.21 3.39
C LEU A 175 11.23 12.43 3.99
N LYS A 176 11.19 12.22 5.30
CA LYS A 176 10.04 11.60 5.96
C LYS A 176 8.76 12.43 5.75
N VAL A 177 8.81 13.76 5.89
CA VAL A 177 7.68 14.66 5.55
C VAL A 177 7.23 14.41 4.12
N LEU A 178 8.16 14.48 3.16
CA LEU A 178 7.86 14.33 1.75
C LEU A 178 7.22 12.97 1.47
N PHE A 179 7.76 11.90 2.05
CA PHE A 179 7.23 10.54 1.91
C PHE A 179 5.82 10.41 2.45
N PHE A 180 5.57 10.85 3.68
CA PHE A 180 4.22 10.77 4.27
C PHE A 180 3.22 11.69 3.59
N SER A 181 3.65 12.85 3.07
CA SER A 181 2.81 13.73 2.24
C SER A 181 2.43 13.06 0.92
N ILE A 182 3.37 12.42 0.23
CA ILE A 182 3.09 11.65 -0.99
C ILE A 182 2.13 10.49 -0.67
N LEU A 183 2.40 9.74 0.40
CA LEU A 183 1.56 8.63 0.83
C LEU A 183 0.14 9.09 1.17
N SER A 184 -0.01 10.19 1.90
CA SER A 184 -1.29 10.81 2.23
C SER A 184 -2.04 11.26 0.97
N ALA A 185 -1.37 11.98 0.06
CA ALA A 185 -1.97 12.43 -1.19
C ALA A 185 -2.46 11.25 -2.05
N CYS A 186 -1.65 10.20 -2.18
CA CYS A 186 -2.02 8.98 -2.90
C CYS A 186 -3.18 8.25 -2.23
N THR A 187 -3.16 8.14 -0.90
CA THR A 187 -4.22 7.47 -0.12
C THR A 187 -5.55 8.19 -0.27
N VAL A 188 -5.56 9.52 -0.20
CA VAL A 188 -6.76 10.35 -0.41
C VAL A 188 -7.31 10.16 -1.83
N ALA A 189 -6.45 10.28 -2.84
CA ALA A 189 -6.85 10.13 -4.24
C ALA A 189 -7.42 8.72 -4.53
N ALA A 190 -6.79 7.70 -3.95
CA ALA A 190 -7.20 6.31 -4.12
C ALA A 190 -8.47 5.95 -3.34
N LEU A 191 -8.65 6.52 -2.14
CA LEU A 191 -9.81 6.27 -1.30
C LEU A 191 -11.10 6.77 -1.98
N GLN A 192 -11.04 7.93 -2.64
CA GLN A 192 -12.20 8.48 -3.35
C GLN A 192 -12.67 7.64 -4.52
N THR A 193 -11.74 6.94 -5.19
CA THR A 193 -12.07 6.16 -6.38
C THR A 193 -12.35 4.71 -6.08
N VAL A 194 -11.48 4.08 -5.30
CA VAL A 194 -11.53 2.64 -5.10
C VAL A 194 -11.98 2.21 -3.71
N GLY A 195 -12.06 3.15 -2.77
CA GLY A 195 -12.51 2.89 -1.42
C GLY A 195 -11.38 2.48 -0.47
N ALA A 196 -11.59 2.77 0.81
CA ALA A 196 -10.57 2.60 1.86
C ALA A 196 -10.00 1.18 1.92
N PHE A 197 -10.84 0.16 1.75
CA PHE A 197 -10.41 -1.23 1.87
C PHE A 197 -9.36 -1.63 0.81
N LEU A 198 -9.57 -1.25 -0.46
CA LEU A 198 -8.59 -1.57 -1.49
C LEU A 198 -7.28 -0.82 -1.25
N VAL A 199 -7.35 0.44 -0.81
CA VAL A 199 -6.15 1.25 -0.60
C VAL A 199 -5.22 0.59 0.42
N ILE A 200 -5.78 0.13 1.54
CA ILE A 200 -5.01 -0.58 2.58
C ILE A 200 -4.34 -1.82 1.99
N ALA A 201 -5.08 -2.63 1.23
CA ALA A 201 -4.54 -3.82 0.59
C ALA A 201 -3.42 -3.49 -0.42
N MET A 202 -3.60 -2.49 -1.26
CA MET A 202 -2.62 -2.03 -2.26
C MET A 202 -1.35 -1.46 -1.63
N VAL A 203 -1.46 -0.87 -0.45
CA VAL A 203 -0.32 -0.31 0.29
C VAL A 203 0.47 -1.38 1.05
N ILE A 204 -0.09 -2.58 1.28
CA ILE A 204 0.55 -3.63 2.10
C ILE A 204 0.93 -4.87 1.28
N ILE A 205 -0.04 -5.45 0.55
CA ILE A 205 0.10 -6.79 -0.06
C ILE A 205 1.14 -6.84 -1.18
N PRO A 206 1.20 -5.88 -2.13
CA PRO A 206 2.18 -5.91 -3.22
C PRO A 206 3.63 -5.88 -2.71
N GLY A 207 3.93 -5.01 -1.73
CA GLY A 207 5.26 -4.93 -1.13
C GLY A 207 5.61 -6.20 -0.38
N ALA A 208 4.69 -6.70 0.47
CA ALA A 208 4.89 -7.96 1.20
C ALA A 208 5.12 -9.15 0.26
N THR A 209 4.38 -9.20 -0.85
CA THR A 209 4.56 -10.23 -1.89
C THR A 209 5.93 -10.09 -2.56
N ALA A 210 6.32 -8.89 -2.99
CA ALA A 210 7.58 -8.66 -3.68
C ALA A 210 8.81 -8.97 -2.81
N TYR A 211 8.74 -8.67 -1.51
CA TYR A 211 9.80 -9.01 -0.54
C TYR A 211 10.02 -10.52 -0.38
N LEU A 212 9.01 -11.36 -0.65
CA LEU A 212 9.17 -12.83 -0.63
C LEU A 212 9.95 -13.35 -1.85
N LEU A 213 9.96 -12.62 -2.97
CA LEU A 213 10.61 -13.04 -4.21
C LEU A 213 12.09 -12.60 -4.32
N SER A 214 12.45 -11.45 -3.75
CA SER A 214 13.77 -10.84 -3.98
C SER A 214 14.31 -10.06 -2.77
N ASP A 215 15.64 -10.07 -2.61
CA ASP A 215 16.36 -9.30 -1.57
C ASP A 215 16.88 -7.95 -2.09
N ARG A 216 16.93 -7.78 -3.42
CA ARG A 216 17.43 -6.53 -4.04
C ARG A 216 16.31 -5.50 -4.06
N PHE A 217 16.48 -4.39 -3.35
CA PHE A 217 15.46 -3.35 -3.21
C PHE A 217 14.94 -2.81 -4.54
N SER A 218 15.83 -2.54 -5.51
CA SER A 218 15.43 -2.11 -6.86
C SER A 218 14.52 -3.14 -7.56
N THR A 219 14.79 -4.44 -7.37
CA THR A 219 13.97 -5.51 -7.91
C THR A 219 12.65 -5.66 -7.17
N VAL A 220 12.64 -5.44 -5.85
CA VAL A 220 11.41 -5.43 -5.03
C VAL A 220 10.46 -4.33 -5.49
N ILE A 221 10.97 -3.12 -5.76
CA ILE A 221 10.17 -2.02 -6.29
C ILE A 221 9.49 -2.41 -7.60
N ILE A 222 10.26 -2.94 -8.56
CA ILE A 222 9.72 -3.32 -9.88
C ILE A 222 8.69 -4.45 -9.75
N LEU A 223 8.99 -5.48 -8.94
CA LEU A 223 8.08 -6.60 -8.70
C LEU A 223 6.79 -6.14 -8.01
N SER A 224 6.89 -5.30 -6.99
CA SER A 224 5.73 -4.78 -6.26
C SER A 224 4.82 -3.99 -7.21
N MET A 225 5.39 -3.05 -7.98
CA MET A 225 4.62 -2.30 -8.98
C MET A 225 3.96 -3.22 -10.00
N PHE A 226 4.68 -4.23 -10.50
CA PHE A 226 4.15 -5.19 -11.46
C PHE A 226 2.97 -5.98 -10.88
N ILE A 227 3.10 -6.47 -9.63
CA ILE A 227 2.02 -7.18 -8.92
C ILE A 227 0.83 -6.25 -8.67
N GLY A 228 1.06 -5.01 -8.23
CA GLY A 228 0.03 -4.01 -7.99
C GLY A 228 -0.76 -3.66 -9.27
N VAL A 229 -0.06 -3.37 -10.35
CA VAL A 229 -0.66 -3.04 -11.65
C VAL A 229 -1.44 -4.24 -12.22
N ILE A 230 -0.84 -5.43 -12.22
CA ILE A 230 -1.50 -6.62 -12.79
C ILE A 230 -2.70 -7.04 -11.97
N SER A 231 -2.60 -7.04 -10.64
CA SER A 231 -3.74 -7.37 -9.78
C SER A 231 -4.89 -6.36 -9.94
N ALA A 232 -4.58 -5.07 -10.09
CA ALA A 232 -5.58 -4.05 -10.37
C ALA A 232 -6.25 -4.22 -11.74
N LEU A 233 -5.46 -4.46 -12.80
CA LEU A 233 -5.97 -4.67 -14.16
C LEU A 233 -6.84 -5.93 -14.26
N LEU A 234 -6.32 -7.06 -13.78
CA LEU A 234 -7.04 -8.34 -13.80
C LEU A 234 -8.26 -8.29 -12.90
N GLY A 235 -8.17 -7.68 -11.72
CA GLY A 235 -9.30 -7.57 -10.80
C GLY A 235 -10.40 -6.64 -11.30
N ALA A 236 -10.05 -5.54 -11.95
CA ALA A 236 -11.03 -4.69 -12.63
C ALA A 236 -11.72 -5.44 -13.78
N TYR A 237 -10.96 -6.16 -14.60
CA TYR A 237 -11.50 -6.96 -15.70
C TYR A 237 -12.42 -8.10 -15.20
N LEU A 238 -12.00 -8.84 -14.17
CA LEU A 238 -12.80 -9.92 -13.57
C LEU A 238 -14.07 -9.41 -12.89
N SER A 239 -14.03 -8.19 -12.35
CA SER A 239 -15.20 -7.56 -11.73
C SER A 239 -16.38 -7.41 -12.68
N TYR A 240 -16.10 -7.12 -13.96
CA TYR A 240 -17.12 -7.02 -15.00
C TYR A 240 -17.93 -8.32 -15.18
N PHE A 241 -17.25 -9.47 -15.22
CA PHE A 241 -17.90 -10.77 -15.44
C PHE A 241 -18.61 -11.28 -14.19
N ILE A 242 -18.06 -10.97 -13.01
CA ILE A 242 -18.57 -11.49 -11.73
C ILE A 242 -19.70 -10.60 -11.17
N ASN A 243 -19.89 -9.38 -11.71
CA ASN A 243 -20.78 -8.36 -11.15
C ASN A 243 -20.55 -8.13 -9.64
N GLY A 244 -19.29 -8.25 -9.20
CA GLY A 244 -18.90 -8.12 -7.80
C GLY A 244 -18.32 -6.74 -7.48
N ALA A 245 -18.09 -6.47 -6.20
CA ALA A 245 -17.41 -5.23 -5.78
C ALA A 245 -15.94 -5.26 -6.23
N THR A 246 -15.57 -4.37 -7.15
CA THR A 246 -14.25 -4.36 -7.79
C THR A 246 -13.09 -4.31 -6.80
N GLY A 247 -13.21 -3.49 -5.74
CA GLY A 247 -12.19 -3.44 -4.68
C GLY A 247 -11.99 -4.80 -3.99
N GLY A 248 -13.08 -5.50 -3.64
CA GLY A 248 -13.00 -6.82 -3.01
C GLY A 248 -12.35 -7.88 -3.91
N ILE A 249 -12.68 -7.88 -5.20
CA ILE A 249 -12.10 -8.83 -6.17
C ILE A 249 -10.59 -8.60 -6.32
N ILE A 250 -10.15 -7.34 -6.39
CA ILE A 250 -8.73 -7.02 -6.47
C ILE A 250 -8.00 -7.50 -5.21
N VAL A 251 -8.55 -7.28 -4.01
CA VAL A 251 -7.93 -7.75 -2.75
C VAL A 251 -7.83 -9.28 -2.70
N LEU A 252 -8.88 -9.99 -3.13
CA LEU A 252 -8.85 -11.45 -3.21
C LEU A 252 -7.78 -11.94 -4.17
N LEU A 253 -7.65 -11.32 -5.36
CA LEU A 253 -6.58 -11.65 -6.31
C LEU A 253 -5.19 -11.40 -5.74
N GLN A 254 -4.98 -10.26 -5.07
CA GLN A 254 -3.72 -9.97 -4.40
C GLN A 254 -3.40 -11.00 -3.32
N THR A 255 -4.41 -11.43 -2.56
CA THR A 255 -4.26 -12.47 -1.55
C THR A 255 -3.89 -13.81 -2.18
N VAL A 256 -4.50 -14.17 -3.32
CA VAL A 256 -4.14 -15.37 -4.09
C VAL A 256 -2.70 -15.28 -4.60
N PHE A 257 -2.27 -14.13 -5.13
CA PHE A 257 -0.88 -13.92 -5.55
C PHE A 257 0.10 -14.01 -4.38
N PHE A 258 -0.24 -13.43 -3.22
CA PHE A 258 0.56 -13.53 -2.00
C PHE A 258 0.68 -14.98 -1.53
N ILE A 259 -0.42 -15.71 -1.43
CA ILE A 259 -0.44 -17.12 -1.01
C ILE A 259 0.35 -17.99 -1.99
N SER A 260 0.11 -17.82 -3.29
CA SER A 260 0.82 -18.55 -4.34
C SER A 260 2.32 -18.31 -4.22
N THR A 261 2.72 -17.04 -4.11
CA THR A 261 4.11 -16.65 -3.88
C THR A 261 4.65 -17.24 -2.58
N PHE A 262 3.91 -17.20 -1.49
CA PHE A 262 4.35 -17.72 -0.21
C PHE A 262 4.69 -19.22 -0.26
N PHE A 263 3.95 -20.01 -1.04
CA PHE A 263 4.28 -21.42 -1.28
C PHE A 263 5.40 -21.62 -2.29
N LEU A 264 5.39 -20.87 -3.40
CA LEU A 264 6.29 -21.04 -4.55
C LEU A 264 7.62 -20.26 -4.44
N ALA A 265 7.75 -19.34 -3.49
CA ALA A 265 8.85 -18.38 -3.46
C ALA A 265 10.21 -19.09 -3.31
N PRO A 266 11.17 -18.81 -4.21
CA PRO A 266 12.43 -19.56 -4.30
C PRO A 266 13.42 -19.27 -3.17
N LYS A 267 13.27 -18.17 -2.39
CA LYS A 267 14.17 -17.81 -1.28
C LYS A 267 13.54 -17.91 0.11
N TYR A 268 12.31 -17.41 0.29
CA TYR A 268 11.59 -17.42 1.58
C TYR A 268 10.36 -18.34 1.60
N GLY A 269 10.02 -19.00 0.49
CA GLY A 269 8.89 -19.91 0.45
C GLY A 269 9.15 -21.14 1.30
N LYS A 270 8.12 -21.61 2.02
CA LYS A 270 8.23 -22.78 2.93
C LYS A 270 8.87 -24.02 2.25
N LEU A 271 8.68 -24.17 0.93
CA LEU A 271 9.26 -25.26 0.15
C LEU A 271 10.77 -25.08 -0.13
N ALA A 272 11.24 -23.85 -0.40
CA ALA A 272 12.66 -23.57 -0.61
C ALA A 272 13.45 -23.63 0.71
N THR A 273 12.88 -23.09 1.80
CA THR A 273 13.47 -23.17 3.14
C THR A 273 13.51 -24.61 3.66
N SER A 274 12.46 -25.41 3.42
CA SER A 274 12.47 -26.84 3.77
C SER A 274 13.47 -27.66 2.95
N LYS A 275 13.68 -27.32 1.66
CA LYS A 275 14.71 -27.96 0.82
C LYS A 275 16.12 -27.59 1.28
N LYS A 276 16.39 -26.32 1.60
CA LYS A 276 17.68 -25.88 2.16
C LYS A 276 17.95 -26.48 3.55
N ALA A 277 16.94 -26.55 4.42
CA ALA A 277 17.05 -27.20 5.72
C ALA A 277 17.32 -28.71 5.61
N LYS A 278 16.66 -29.41 4.67
CA LYS A 278 16.94 -30.83 4.37
C LYS A 278 18.33 -31.04 3.76
N GLN A 279 18.84 -30.12 2.95
CA GLN A 279 20.19 -30.18 2.41
C GLN A 279 21.26 -29.88 3.47
N ALA A 280 21.03 -28.91 4.36
CA ALA A 280 21.91 -28.61 5.49
C ALA A 280 21.97 -29.78 6.50
N LEU A 281 20.85 -30.48 6.73
CA LEU A 281 20.82 -31.70 7.56
C LEU A 281 21.59 -32.87 6.92
N LYS A 282 21.59 -33.00 5.59
CA LYS A 282 22.39 -34.01 4.86
C LYS A 282 23.89 -33.72 4.84
N GLN A 283 24.30 -32.46 5.03
CA GLN A 283 25.71 -32.05 5.07
C GLN A 283 26.27 -31.92 6.49
N SER A 284 25.47 -32.21 7.53
CA SER A 284 25.95 -32.15 8.92
C SER A 284 26.90 -33.34 9.20
N PRO A 285 28.03 -33.11 9.89
CA PRO A 285 29.05 -34.14 10.16
C PRO A 285 28.51 -35.35 10.94
N PHE A 286 27.35 -35.23 11.59
CA PHE A 286 26.69 -36.30 12.33
C PHE A 286 26.18 -37.45 11.45
N PHE A 287 25.88 -37.19 10.16
CA PHE A 287 25.43 -38.22 9.22
C PHE A 287 26.56 -38.80 8.36
N THR A 288 27.63 -38.03 8.13
CA THR A 288 28.81 -38.50 7.37
C THR A 288 29.59 -39.56 8.15
N ASP A 289 29.74 -39.40 9.47
CA ASP A 289 30.42 -40.38 10.34
C ASP A 289 29.65 -41.70 10.46
N LYS A 290 28.31 -41.66 10.47
CA LYS A 290 27.47 -42.86 10.53
C LYS A 290 27.56 -43.71 9.25
N GLN A 291 27.79 -43.09 8.10
CA GLN A 291 27.99 -43.83 6.84
C GLN A 291 29.42 -44.38 6.71
N GLN A 292 30.44 -43.68 7.21
CA GLN A 292 31.81 -44.21 7.26
C GLN A 292 31.97 -45.34 8.29
N GLY A 293 31.26 -45.30 9.42
CA GLY A 293 31.25 -46.38 10.41
C GLY A 293 30.54 -47.67 9.95
N MET A 294 29.64 -47.60 8.97
CA MET A 294 28.96 -48.79 8.40
C MET A 294 29.69 -49.43 7.22
N ASN A 295 30.69 -48.76 6.63
CA ASN A 295 31.44 -49.27 5.47
C ASN A 295 32.82 -49.85 5.86
N ASN A 296 33.19 -49.75 7.15
CA ASN A 296 34.46 -50.21 7.71
C ASN A 296 34.28 -51.34 8.76
N GLY A 297 33.10 -51.97 8.84
CA GLY A 297 32.83 -53.16 9.65
C GLY A 297 32.26 -54.27 8.80
#